data_AF-F6Z0B9-F1
#
_entry.id   AF-F6Z0B9-F1
#
_cell.length_a   1.000
_cell.length_b   1.000
_cell.length_c   1.000
_cell.angle_alpha   90.00
_cell.angle_beta   90.00
_cell.angle_gamma   90.00
#
_symmetry.space_group_name_H-M   'P 1'
#
loop_
_entity.id
_entity.type
_entity.pdbx_description
1 polymer ?
#
loop_
_entity_poly.entity_id
_entity_poly.type
_entity_poly.pdbx_seq_one_letter_code
_entity_poly.pdbx_strand_id
1 'polypeptide(L)'
;DMVTFYIGCSFSFNQIMLENNLLTPSAKCVSMYKTNIECYPSGPFKCKTIVSMRAMHKDKLAKVHQLTSKLPDVHGAPIHYGKPSTIGIHDLNDCIGDKTEFGEDDTPVFWCCGVTGLEVLSTSNVEKAFTHAPGSMFVTDVIQDIPKNTEDPEELCEVIEYSPGMYSALSKHAVDKLEALDKIVQCDLGKRGIDQLIVKGDFIKAALALSHANKVAIVTGAPVHQTHEQPDETDGLPGVISLAAALQSLGKTVGVLADSYSFSATQNIISKCVETGLLKSTVTVIPTIDFKLLDKNSTPKFDVFLSTERLGKARDGKCYTMRGVDLTSHIDPIDNIFQEATDHPDIVTVAIGDGGNEIGMGNVIESVVKNITLGEKIACCIKTNALIAAG
;
A
#
# COMPACT_ATOMS: atom_id res chain seq x y z
N ASP A 1 -12.91 10.82 44.81
CA ASP A 1 -13.91 9.82 44.38
C ASP A 1 -13.26 8.85 43.39
N MET A 2 -13.57 7.55 43.48
CA MET A 2 -13.07 6.55 42.55
C MET A 2 -14.05 6.41 41.37
N VAL A 3 -13.53 6.30 40.15
CA VAL A 3 -14.31 6.02 38.93
C VAL A 3 -13.87 4.68 38.38
N THR A 4 -14.83 3.83 38.00
CA THR A 4 -14.56 2.48 37.47
C THR A 4 -14.87 2.43 35.98
N PHE A 5 -13.94 1.87 35.21
CA PHE A 5 -14.09 1.64 33.77
C PHE A 5 -13.98 0.15 33.48
N TYR A 6 -14.98 -0.41 32.80
CA TYR A 6 -14.91 -1.76 32.25
C TYR A 6 -14.45 -1.66 30.80
N ILE A 7 -13.38 -2.37 30.47
CA ILE A 7 -12.77 -2.38 29.13
C ILE A 7 -12.88 -3.81 28.60
N GLY A 8 -13.34 -3.96 27.34
CA GLY A 8 -13.57 -5.25 26.69
C GLY A 8 -12.33 -6.16 26.64
N CYS A 9 -12.56 -7.47 26.53
CA CYS A 9 -11.53 -8.51 26.57
C CYS A 9 -11.71 -9.57 25.46
N SER A 10 -10.67 -10.38 25.24
CA SER A 10 -10.53 -11.33 24.13
C SER A 10 -11.30 -12.65 24.28
N PHE A 11 -11.94 -12.93 25.41
CA PHE A 11 -12.52 -14.26 25.65
C PHE A 11 -13.72 -14.57 24.74
N SER A 12 -14.67 -13.65 24.60
CA SER A 12 -15.79 -13.80 23.67
C SER A 12 -15.31 -13.84 22.21
N PHE A 13 -14.28 -13.05 21.89
CA PHE A 13 -13.59 -13.08 20.60
C PHE A 13 -13.00 -14.46 20.28
N ASN A 14 -12.31 -15.10 21.23
CA ASN A 14 -11.71 -16.42 21.02
C ASN A 14 -12.76 -17.49 20.74
N GLN A 15 -13.88 -17.46 21.46
CA GLN A 15 -14.96 -18.42 21.25
C GLN A 15 -15.55 -18.29 19.84
N ILE A 16 -15.84 -17.06 19.40
CA ILE A 16 -16.34 -16.79 18.04
C ILE A 16 -15.35 -17.30 16.97
N MET A 17 -14.06 -17.09 17.18
CA MET A 17 -13.01 -17.55 16.26
C MET A 17 -12.90 -19.09 16.24
N LEU A 18 -13.04 -19.76 17.38
CA LEU A 18 -13.06 -21.24 17.47
C LEU A 18 -14.27 -21.84 16.75
N GLU A 19 -15.46 -21.33 17.02
CA GLU A 19 -16.72 -21.79 16.40
C GLU A 19 -16.73 -21.60 14.87
N ASN A 20 -15.95 -20.65 14.37
CA ASN A 20 -15.79 -20.38 12.93
C ASN A 20 -14.59 -21.09 12.28
N ASN A 21 -13.91 -21.99 12.99
CA ASN A 21 -12.70 -22.70 12.56
C ASN A 21 -11.55 -21.76 12.16
N LEU A 22 -11.49 -20.59 12.79
CA LEU A 22 -10.42 -19.62 12.62
C LEU A 22 -9.29 -19.84 13.63
N LEU A 23 -9.60 -20.43 14.80
CA LEU A 23 -8.61 -20.88 15.78
C LEU A 23 -8.76 -22.37 16.06
N THR A 24 -7.71 -22.97 16.62
CA THR A 24 -7.73 -24.34 17.15
C THR A 24 -7.94 -24.33 18.66
N PRO A 25 -8.55 -25.37 19.26
CA PRO A 25 -8.70 -25.45 20.72
C PRO A 25 -7.39 -25.42 21.51
N SER A 26 -6.26 -25.74 20.85
CA SER A 26 -4.91 -25.67 21.41
C SER A 26 -4.26 -24.30 21.28
N ALA A 27 -4.96 -23.30 20.74
CA ALA A 27 -4.43 -21.95 20.61
C ALA A 27 -4.10 -21.39 22.00
N LYS A 28 -2.82 -21.07 22.22
CA LYS A 28 -2.29 -20.49 23.46
C LYS A 28 -2.82 -19.05 23.68
N CYS A 29 -2.46 -18.45 24.81
CA CYS A 29 -2.66 -17.02 25.02
C CYS A 29 -1.97 -16.21 23.92
N VAL A 30 -2.44 -14.99 23.73
CA VAL A 30 -2.08 -14.13 22.62
C VAL A 30 -0.79 -13.35 22.90
N SER A 31 0.11 -13.30 21.92
CA SER A 31 1.24 -12.38 21.88
C SER A 31 0.77 -10.93 21.74
N MET A 32 1.28 -10.04 22.58
CA MET A 32 0.97 -8.62 22.54
C MET A 32 2.22 -7.77 22.32
N TYR A 33 2.06 -6.64 21.64
CA TYR A 33 3.17 -5.78 21.22
C TYR A 33 2.83 -4.31 21.38
N LYS A 34 3.85 -3.50 21.70
CA LYS A 34 3.77 -2.05 21.64
C LYS A 34 4.07 -1.59 20.22
N THR A 35 3.17 -0.81 19.63
CA THR A 35 3.30 -0.31 18.26
C THR A 35 3.96 1.07 18.22
N ASN A 36 4.20 1.61 17.01
CA ASN A 36 4.48 3.03 16.78
C ASN A 36 3.20 3.88 16.56
N ILE A 37 2.00 3.30 16.72
CA ILE A 37 0.72 3.97 16.50
C ILE A 37 0.31 4.70 17.78
N GLU A 38 0.28 6.03 17.74
CA GLU A 38 -0.13 6.85 18.88
C GLU A 38 -1.65 6.76 19.11
N CYS A 39 -2.07 6.63 20.37
CA CYS A 39 -3.46 6.84 20.74
C CYS A 39 -3.82 8.33 20.63
N TYR A 40 -5.09 8.63 20.36
CA TYR A 40 -5.59 9.99 20.46
C TYR A 40 -5.41 10.51 21.90
N PRO A 41 -4.67 11.62 22.10
CA PRO A 41 -4.38 12.11 23.44
C PRO A 41 -5.62 12.71 24.10
N SER A 42 -5.78 12.50 25.41
CA SER A 42 -6.87 13.11 26.19
C SER A 42 -6.35 13.58 27.55
N GLY A 43 -6.28 14.90 27.76
CA GLY A 43 -5.71 15.47 28.98
C GLY A 43 -4.28 14.95 29.26
N PRO A 44 -4.02 14.34 30.43
CA PRO A 44 -2.70 13.78 30.76
C PRO A 44 -2.42 12.44 30.07
N PHE A 45 -3.43 11.79 29.47
CA PHE A 45 -3.33 10.45 28.92
C PHE A 45 -2.77 10.47 27.49
N LYS A 46 -1.54 9.98 27.34
CA LYS A 46 -0.83 9.85 26.06
C LYS A 46 -0.01 8.57 26.05
N CYS A 47 -0.22 7.73 25.05
CA CYS A 47 0.53 6.48 24.91
C CYS A 47 0.46 5.92 23.49
N LYS A 48 1.26 4.89 23.25
CA LYS A 48 1.20 4.07 22.06
C LYS A 48 0.19 2.95 22.23
N THR A 49 -0.45 2.59 21.12
CA THR A 49 -1.41 1.49 21.06
C THR A 49 -0.71 0.17 21.30
N ILE A 50 -1.24 -0.64 22.21
CA ILE A 50 -0.85 -2.04 22.38
C ILE A 50 -1.77 -2.89 21.51
N VAL A 51 -1.17 -3.79 20.73
CA VAL A 51 -1.90 -4.73 19.87
C VAL A 51 -1.75 -6.15 20.36
N SER A 52 -2.78 -6.95 20.15
CA SER A 52 -2.76 -8.39 20.27
C SER A 52 -2.65 -9.00 18.88
N MET A 53 -1.82 -10.02 18.70
CA MET A 53 -1.51 -10.62 17.40
C MET A 53 -1.88 -12.09 17.33
N ARG A 54 -2.41 -12.53 16.19
CA ARG A 54 -2.59 -13.95 15.88
C ARG A 54 -2.06 -14.26 14.48
N ALA A 55 -1.46 -15.43 14.33
CA ALA A 55 -1.12 -15.99 13.02
C ALA A 55 -2.41 -16.52 12.36
N MET A 56 -2.71 -16.04 11.17
CA MET A 56 -3.90 -16.39 10.41
C MET A 56 -3.53 -16.76 8.98
N HIS A 57 -3.96 -17.93 8.52
CA HIS A 57 -3.80 -18.33 7.13
C HIS A 57 -4.39 -17.27 6.17
N LYS A 58 -3.68 -16.94 5.09
CA LYS A 58 -4.05 -15.87 4.12
C LYS A 58 -5.50 -15.98 3.63
N ASP A 59 -5.97 -17.18 3.32
CA ASP A 59 -7.34 -17.43 2.85
C ASP A 59 -8.44 -17.12 3.89
N LYS A 60 -8.07 -16.97 5.16
CA LYS A 60 -9.00 -16.67 6.24
C LYS A 60 -9.10 -15.18 6.56
N LEU A 61 -8.23 -14.32 5.99
CA LEU A 61 -8.13 -12.91 6.39
C LEU A 61 -9.45 -12.14 6.19
N ALA A 62 -10.12 -12.31 5.05
CA ALA A 62 -11.41 -11.67 4.79
C ALA A 62 -12.49 -12.12 5.78
N LYS A 63 -12.59 -13.42 6.04
CA LYS A 63 -13.54 -13.99 7.01
C LYS A 63 -13.28 -13.48 8.43
N VAL A 64 -12.00 -13.43 8.82
CA VAL A 64 -11.56 -12.90 10.11
C VAL A 64 -11.98 -11.44 10.25
N HIS A 65 -11.66 -10.60 9.26
CA HIS A 65 -12.06 -9.20 9.27
C HIS A 65 -13.57 -9.05 9.42
N GLN A 66 -14.34 -9.75 8.58
CA GLN A 66 -15.80 -9.64 8.54
C GLN A 66 -16.46 -10.06 9.86
N LEU A 67 -15.95 -11.11 10.52
CA LEU A 67 -16.50 -11.56 11.78
C LEU A 67 -16.14 -10.61 12.92
N THR A 68 -14.88 -10.17 13.01
CA THR A 68 -14.44 -9.39 14.16
C THR A 68 -14.81 -7.92 14.05
N SER A 69 -15.00 -7.36 12.84
CA SER A 69 -15.48 -5.99 12.64
C SER A 69 -16.86 -5.73 13.26
N LYS A 70 -17.68 -6.78 13.38
CA LYS A 70 -19.01 -6.75 14.01
C LYS A 70 -18.96 -6.80 15.54
N LEU A 71 -17.77 -6.75 16.15
CA LEU A 71 -17.54 -6.84 17.60
C LEU A 71 -16.91 -5.55 18.16
N PRO A 72 -17.55 -4.37 18.01
CA PRO A 72 -16.94 -3.08 18.34
C PRO A 72 -16.65 -2.90 19.84
N ASP A 73 -17.38 -3.58 20.72
CA ASP A 73 -17.22 -3.46 22.18
C ASP A 73 -16.06 -4.30 22.74
N VAL A 74 -15.36 -5.06 21.88
CA VAL A 74 -14.17 -5.84 22.23
C VAL A 74 -12.97 -5.46 21.35
N HIS A 75 -12.41 -6.38 20.56
CA HIS A 75 -11.28 -6.12 19.67
C HIS A 75 -11.66 -5.38 18.38
N GLY A 76 -12.89 -5.54 17.89
CA GLY A 76 -13.32 -4.98 16.61
C GLY A 76 -12.58 -5.55 15.39
N ALA A 77 -12.56 -4.76 14.32
CA ALA A 77 -11.81 -5.10 13.11
C ALA A 77 -10.30 -5.13 13.38
N PRO A 78 -9.53 -5.99 12.70
CA PRO A 78 -8.08 -5.94 12.80
C PRO A 78 -7.58 -4.60 12.24
N ILE A 79 -6.61 -4.01 12.93
CA ILE A 79 -6.04 -2.70 12.58
C ILE A 79 -4.80 -2.82 11.69
N HIS A 80 -4.22 -4.02 11.58
CA HIS A 80 -3.07 -4.27 10.73
C HIS A 80 -2.96 -5.75 10.32
N TYR A 81 -2.36 -5.99 9.16
CA TYR A 81 -2.15 -7.31 8.56
C TYR A 81 -0.74 -7.39 7.98
N GLY A 82 -0.10 -8.54 8.12
CA GLY A 82 1.20 -8.79 7.53
C GLY A 82 2.29 -7.97 8.20
N LYS A 83 3.13 -7.32 7.39
CA LYS A 83 4.46 -6.84 7.79
C LYS A 83 4.47 -6.07 9.13
N PRO A 84 4.98 -6.65 10.24
CA PRO A 84 4.88 -6.04 11.58
C PRO A 84 5.69 -4.75 11.75
N SER A 85 6.77 -4.60 10.98
CA SER A 85 7.66 -3.42 11.06
C SER A 85 6.97 -2.11 10.68
N THR A 86 5.92 -2.18 9.84
CA THR A 86 5.11 -1.01 9.45
C THR A 86 4.42 -0.36 10.66
N ILE A 87 4.05 -1.17 11.65
CA ILE A 87 3.49 -0.72 12.94
C ILE A 87 4.54 -0.70 14.06
N GLY A 88 5.83 -0.69 13.72
CA GLY A 88 6.94 -0.54 14.66
C GLY A 88 7.37 -1.80 15.39
N ILE A 89 6.91 -2.98 14.96
CA ILE A 89 7.27 -4.27 15.57
C ILE A 89 8.37 -4.93 14.73
N HIS A 90 9.61 -4.93 15.23
CA HIS A 90 10.78 -5.42 14.48
C HIS A 90 11.14 -6.88 14.77
N ASP A 91 10.74 -7.41 15.93
CA ASP A 91 10.94 -8.82 16.29
C ASP A 91 9.69 -9.36 16.99
N LEU A 92 9.05 -10.36 16.37
CA LEU A 92 7.87 -11.02 16.94
C LEU A 92 8.21 -11.89 18.15
N ASN A 93 9.49 -12.20 18.39
CA ASN A 93 9.90 -12.92 19.59
C ASN A 93 9.89 -12.08 20.86
N ASP A 94 9.93 -10.75 20.73
CA ASP A 94 9.86 -9.80 21.84
C ASP A 94 8.39 -9.43 22.11
N CYS A 95 7.64 -10.40 22.63
CA CYS A 95 6.22 -10.26 22.91
C CYS A 95 5.93 -10.22 24.42
N ILE A 96 4.88 -9.52 24.79
CA ILE A 96 4.23 -9.66 26.09
C ILE A 96 3.25 -10.84 26.00
N GLY A 97 3.34 -11.78 26.94
CA GLY A 97 2.53 -12.99 26.95
C GLY A 97 3.21 -14.16 26.27
N ASP A 98 2.43 -15.04 25.64
CA ASP A 98 2.94 -16.25 25.00
C ASP A 98 3.32 -15.99 23.54
N LYS A 99 4.36 -16.70 23.07
CA LYS A 99 4.77 -16.66 21.66
C LYS A 99 3.74 -17.35 20.78
N THR A 100 3.45 -16.73 19.64
CA THR A 100 2.59 -17.29 18.60
C THR A 100 3.41 -18.18 17.66
N GLU A 101 2.89 -19.38 17.39
CA GLU A 101 3.43 -20.30 16.39
C GLU A 101 2.83 -19.98 15.01
N PHE A 102 3.63 -20.08 13.96
CA PHE A 102 3.23 -19.81 12.57
C PHE A 102 3.25 -21.10 11.77
N GLY A 103 2.16 -21.35 11.03
CA GLY A 103 2.11 -22.34 9.96
C GLY A 103 2.63 -21.80 8.62
N GLU A 104 2.63 -22.67 7.63
CA GLU A 104 2.83 -22.28 6.23
C GLU A 104 1.70 -21.35 5.79
N ASP A 105 2.03 -20.29 5.06
CA ASP A 105 1.10 -19.25 4.60
C ASP A 105 0.30 -18.51 5.67
N ASP A 106 0.72 -18.60 6.94
CA ASP A 106 0.17 -17.74 7.98
C ASP A 106 0.69 -16.31 7.86
N THR A 107 -0.23 -15.37 8.06
CA THR A 107 0.01 -13.93 8.11
C THR A 107 -0.28 -13.42 9.51
N PRO A 108 0.60 -12.61 10.13
CA PRO A 108 0.30 -11.99 11.41
C PRO A 108 -0.82 -10.95 11.24
N VAL A 109 -1.83 -11.02 12.11
CA VAL A 109 -2.97 -10.10 12.12
C VAL A 109 -3.06 -9.47 13.50
N PHE A 110 -3.28 -8.15 13.54
CA PHE A 110 -3.18 -7.36 14.76
C PHE A 110 -4.50 -6.65 15.08
N TRP A 111 -4.90 -6.71 16.35
CA TRP A 111 -6.08 -6.03 16.88
C TRP A 111 -5.68 -5.10 18.02
N CYS A 112 -6.44 -4.03 18.23
CA CYS A 112 -6.34 -3.21 19.43
C CYS A 112 -6.51 -4.09 20.68
N CYS A 113 -5.64 -3.90 21.68
CA CYS A 113 -5.70 -4.65 22.94
C CYS A 113 -6.03 -3.72 24.11
N GLY A 114 -6.88 -4.20 25.04
CA GLY A 114 -7.23 -3.50 26.27
C GLY A 114 -6.04 -3.21 27.20
N VAL A 115 -4.90 -3.89 27.00
CA VAL A 115 -3.63 -3.59 27.68
C VAL A 115 -3.11 -2.19 27.37
N THR A 116 -3.61 -1.54 26.30
CA THR A 116 -3.39 -0.11 26.04
C THR A 116 -3.81 0.75 27.24
N GLY A 117 -4.85 0.37 27.97
CA GLY A 117 -5.25 1.03 29.21
C GLY A 117 -4.22 0.90 30.34
N LEU A 118 -3.45 -0.19 30.39
CA LEU A 118 -2.34 -0.34 31.34
C LEU A 118 -1.13 0.49 30.91
N GLU A 119 -0.83 0.49 29.61
CA GLU A 119 0.24 1.31 29.04
C GLU A 119 0.02 2.79 29.35
N VAL A 120 -1.19 3.32 29.12
CA VAL A 120 -1.45 4.74 29.37
C VAL A 120 -1.33 5.11 30.84
N LEU A 121 -1.68 4.21 31.76
CA LEU A 121 -1.49 4.45 33.20
C LEU A 121 -0.01 4.46 33.58
N SER A 122 0.83 3.68 32.89
CA SER A 122 2.28 3.67 33.14
C SER A 122 2.98 4.92 32.61
N THR A 123 2.43 5.57 31.58
CA THR A 123 2.98 6.80 30.99
C THR A 123 2.35 8.07 31.54
N SER A 124 1.16 7.96 32.14
CA SER A 124 0.44 9.08 32.74
C SER A 124 0.77 9.14 34.22
N ASN A 125 1.22 10.30 34.71
CA ASN A 125 1.60 10.51 36.11
C ASN A 125 0.36 10.58 37.03
N VAL A 126 -0.46 9.53 37.04
CA VAL A 126 -1.68 9.42 37.83
C VAL A 126 -1.31 9.04 39.26
N GLU A 127 -1.82 9.77 40.25
CA GLU A 127 -1.49 9.56 41.66
C GLU A 127 -1.90 8.15 42.15
N LYS A 128 -3.08 7.68 41.73
CA LYS A 128 -3.65 6.39 42.13
C LYS A 128 -4.46 5.78 40.99
N ALA A 129 -4.16 4.54 40.64
CA ALA A 129 -4.95 3.71 39.72
C ALA A 129 -4.94 2.26 40.20
N PHE A 130 -6.03 1.54 39.98
CA PHE A 130 -6.16 0.12 40.31
C PHE A 130 -6.64 -0.62 39.06
N THR A 131 -6.03 -1.76 38.78
CA THR A 131 -6.32 -2.58 37.61
C THR A 131 -6.44 -4.05 38.02
N HIS A 132 -6.99 -4.88 37.13
CA HIS A 132 -7.03 -6.31 37.35
C HIS A 132 -5.62 -6.92 37.16
N ALA A 133 -5.35 -8.04 37.84
CA ALA A 133 -4.17 -8.85 37.55
C ALA A 133 -4.38 -9.59 36.22
N PRO A 134 -3.32 -9.84 35.42
CA PRO A 134 -3.43 -10.64 34.20
C PRO A 134 -4.15 -11.98 34.45
N GLY A 135 -5.11 -12.31 33.58
CA GLY A 135 -5.94 -13.52 33.72
C GLY A 135 -7.06 -13.45 34.77
N SER A 136 -7.13 -12.38 35.58
CA SER A 136 -8.15 -12.17 36.62
C SER A 136 -9.18 -11.10 36.21
N MET A 137 -9.83 -11.27 35.06
CA MET A 137 -10.81 -10.30 34.54
C MET A 137 -12.12 -10.30 35.35
N PHE A 138 -12.89 -9.21 35.25
CA PHE A 138 -14.23 -9.11 35.80
C PHE A 138 -15.25 -9.78 34.87
N VAL A 139 -15.94 -10.82 35.35
CA VAL A 139 -16.99 -11.50 34.60
C VAL A 139 -18.32 -10.79 34.84
N THR A 140 -19.01 -10.44 33.76
CA THR A 140 -20.30 -9.72 33.79
C THR A 140 -21.45 -10.63 33.36
N ASP A 141 -22.69 -10.22 33.63
CA ASP A 141 -23.90 -10.86 33.09
C ASP A 141 -24.23 -10.43 31.64
N VAL A 142 -23.41 -9.58 31.01
CA VAL A 142 -23.58 -9.16 29.62
C VAL A 142 -23.13 -10.27 28.68
N ILE A 143 -24.05 -10.72 27.83
CA ILE A 143 -23.78 -11.77 26.83
C ILE A 143 -23.32 -11.11 25.54
N GLN A 144 -22.23 -11.62 24.96
CA GLN A 144 -21.79 -11.24 23.63
C GLN A 144 -22.53 -12.08 22.58
N ASP A 145 -23.34 -11.43 21.74
CA ASP A 145 -23.96 -12.09 20.60
C ASP A 145 -22.92 -12.50 19.56
N ILE A 146 -23.08 -13.71 19.02
CA ILE A 146 -22.28 -14.19 17.90
C ILE A 146 -22.77 -13.48 16.62
N PRO A 147 -21.89 -12.75 15.90
CA PRO A 147 -22.28 -12.09 14.68
C PRO A 147 -22.83 -13.09 13.66
N LYS A 148 -24.00 -12.80 13.10
CA LYS A 148 -24.54 -13.58 12.00
C LYS A 148 -23.75 -13.29 10.73
N ASN A 149 -23.50 -14.34 9.95
CA ASN A 149 -23.05 -14.17 8.58
C ASN A 149 -24.05 -13.31 7.81
N THR A 150 -23.52 -12.45 6.96
CA THR A 150 -24.30 -11.53 6.13
C THR A 150 -23.99 -11.82 4.68
N GLU A 151 -25.01 -11.71 3.85
CA GLU A 151 -24.89 -11.73 2.40
C GLU A 151 -24.99 -10.31 1.82
N ASP A 152 -25.20 -9.29 2.67
CA ASP A 152 -25.28 -7.90 2.25
C ASP A 152 -23.90 -7.44 1.72
N PRO A 153 -23.78 -7.10 0.43
CA PRO A 153 -22.54 -6.61 -0.15
C PRO A 153 -21.97 -5.38 0.57
N GLU A 154 -22.80 -4.54 1.20
CA GLU A 154 -22.31 -3.38 1.96
C GLU A 154 -21.58 -3.80 3.25
N GLU A 155 -21.86 -4.99 3.77
CA GLU A 155 -21.21 -5.58 4.95
C GLU A 155 -20.14 -6.63 4.58
N LEU A 156 -19.98 -6.95 3.29
CA LEU A 156 -18.91 -7.84 2.81
C LEU A 156 -17.59 -7.07 2.73
N CYS A 157 -16.50 -7.77 3.03
CA CYS A 157 -15.14 -7.22 3.00
C CYS A 157 -14.20 -8.21 2.32
N GLU A 158 -13.25 -7.66 1.57
CA GLU A 158 -12.11 -8.38 1.00
C GLU A 158 -10.84 -7.90 1.69
N VAL A 159 -9.89 -8.81 1.92
CA VAL A 159 -8.53 -8.46 2.37
C VAL A 159 -7.58 -8.78 1.25
N ILE A 160 -6.98 -7.75 0.67
CA ILE A 160 -6.19 -7.83 -0.56
C ILE A 160 -4.72 -7.63 -0.22
N GLU A 161 -3.87 -8.56 -0.67
CA GLU A 161 -2.43 -8.38 -0.70
C GLU A 161 -2.06 -7.48 -1.89
N TYR A 162 -1.68 -6.23 -1.59
CA TYR A 162 -1.35 -5.25 -2.63
C TYR A 162 0.15 -5.19 -2.95
N SER A 163 0.98 -5.73 -2.07
CA SER A 163 2.42 -5.97 -2.25
C SER A 163 2.82 -7.15 -1.35
N PRO A 164 3.88 -7.92 -1.63
CA PRO A 164 4.23 -9.09 -0.82
C PRO A 164 4.30 -8.79 0.69
N GLY A 165 3.43 -9.43 1.47
CA GLY A 165 3.32 -9.25 2.91
C GLY A 165 2.60 -7.97 3.37
N MET A 166 2.06 -7.17 2.45
CA MET A 166 1.28 -5.96 2.73
C MET A 166 -0.16 -6.15 2.29
N TYR A 167 -1.10 -6.03 3.24
CA TYR A 167 -2.51 -6.26 2.98
C TYR A 167 -3.35 -5.05 3.40
N SER A 168 -4.51 -4.92 2.77
CA SER A 168 -5.53 -3.94 3.16
C SER A 168 -6.91 -4.55 3.07
N ALA A 169 -7.77 -4.18 4.02
CA ALA A 169 -9.18 -4.50 3.97
C ALA A 169 -9.94 -3.47 3.11
N LEU A 170 -10.91 -3.91 2.32
CA LEU A 170 -11.82 -3.08 1.52
C LEU A 170 -13.23 -3.65 1.62
N SER A 171 -14.24 -2.78 1.74
CA SER A 171 -15.61 -3.24 1.55
C SER A 171 -15.84 -3.70 0.11
N LYS A 172 -16.75 -4.65 -0.11
CA LYS A 172 -17.09 -5.11 -1.47
C LYS A 172 -17.56 -3.95 -2.35
N HIS A 173 -18.30 -3.00 -1.78
CA HIS A 173 -18.70 -1.77 -2.47
C HIS A 173 -17.52 -0.94 -2.98
N ALA A 174 -16.44 -0.84 -2.19
CA ALA A 174 -15.23 -0.13 -2.64
C ALA A 174 -14.53 -0.89 -3.78
N VAL A 175 -14.46 -2.22 -3.68
CA VAL A 175 -13.94 -3.09 -4.74
C VAL A 175 -14.73 -2.88 -6.04
N ASP A 176 -16.07 -2.93 -5.99
CA ASP A 176 -16.93 -2.79 -7.17
C ASP A 176 -16.73 -1.43 -7.86
N LYS A 177 -16.56 -0.36 -7.09
CA LYS A 177 -16.27 0.98 -7.63
C LYS A 177 -14.90 1.05 -8.29
N LEU A 178 -13.88 0.46 -7.69
CA LEU A 178 -12.53 0.43 -8.27
C LEU A 178 -12.52 -0.41 -9.55
N GLU A 179 -13.21 -1.55 -9.59
CA GLU A 179 -13.36 -2.36 -10.81
C GLU A 179 -14.12 -1.61 -11.91
N ALA A 180 -15.11 -0.79 -11.56
CA ALA A 180 -15.81 0.05 -12.53
C ALA A 180 -14.90 1.15 -13.11
N LEU A 181 -14.04 1.76 -12.29
CA LEU A 181 -13.04 2.73 -12.76
C LEU A 181 -11.98 2.05 -13.63
N ASP A 182 -11.49 0.88 -13.23
CA ASP A 182 -10.51 0.10 -13.98
C ASP A 182 -11.00 -0.20 -15.40
N LYS A 183 -12.27 -0.59 -15.55
CA LYS A 183 -12.90 -0.78 -16.87
C LYS A 183 -12.91 0.48 -17.74
N ILE A 184 -13.05 1.67 -17.15
CA ILE A 184 -13.01 2.93 -17.89
C ILE A 184 -11.57 3.26 -18.32
N VAL A 185 -10.60 3.02 -17.44
CA VAL A 185 -9.18 3.24 -17.71
C VAL A 185 -8.65 2.31 -18.81
N GLN A 186 -9.17 1.09 -18.88
CA GLN A 186 -8.82 0.07 -19.88
C GLN A 186 -9.47 0.30 -21.26
N CYS A 187 -10.20 1.40 -21.46
CA CYS A 187 -10.82 1.72 -22.74
C CYS A 187 -9.76 1.96 -23.83
N ASP A 188 -9.60 1.02 -24.76
CA ASP A 188 -8.63 1.13 -25.85
C ASP A 188 -9.17 1.95 -27.04
N LEU A 189 -9.29 3.28 -26.85
CA LEU A 189 -9.77 4.18 -27.91
C LEU A 189 -8.77 4.23 -29.08
N GLY A 190 -7.48 4.11 -28.79
CA GLY A 190 -6.39 4.09 -29.76
C GLY A 190 -6.23 2.79 -30.55
N LYS A 191 -6.92 1.70 -30.15
CA LYS A 191 -6.74 0.35 -30.68
C LYS A 191 -5.29 -0.13 -30.60
N ARG A 192 -4.63 0.16 -29.48
CA ARG A 192 -3.24 -0.18 -29.16
C ARG A 192 -3.07 -1.65 -28.75
N GLY A 193 -4.16 -2.37 -28.46
CA GLY A 193 -4.14 -3.75 -27.98
C GLY A 193 -4.01 -3.84 -26.45
N ILE A 194 -4.54 -2.83 -25.74
CA ILE A 194 -4.42 -2.70 -24.28
C ILE A 194 -5.07 -3.87 -23.54
N ASP A 195 -6.12 -4.46 -24.13
CA ASP A 195 -6.79 -5.65 -23.60
C ASP A 195 -5.82 -6.83 -23.35
N GLN A 196 -4.73 -6.89 -24.11
CA GLN A 196 -3.69 -7.92 -23.98
C GLN A 196 -2.69 -7.62 -22.86
N LEU A 197 -2.68 -6.39 -22.34
CA LEU A 197 -1.72 -5.88 -21.35
C LEU A 197 -2.31 -5.85 -19.92
N ILE A 198 -3.60 -6.11 -19.77
CA ILE A 198 -4.32 -6.01 -18.48
C ILE A 198 -3.86 -7.10 -17.51
N VAL A 199 -3.46 -6.68 -16.30
CA VAL A 199 -3.27 -7.57 -15.15
C VAL A 199 -4.44 -7.41 -14.19
N LYS A 200 -5.25 -8.47 -14.07
CA LYS A 200 -6.47 -8.44 -13.25
C LYS A 200 -6.14 -8.12 -11.79
N GLY A 201 -6.81 -7.10 -11.23
CA GLY A 201 -6.71 -6.70 -9.83
C GLY A 201 -5.60 -5.71 -9.52
N ASP A 202 -4.66 -5.47 -10.44
CA ASP A 202 -3.53 -4.57 -10.18
C ASP A 202 -3.95 -3.10 -10.04
N PHE A 203 -5.06 -2.68 -10.65
CA PHE A 203 -5.65 -1.36 -10.40
C PHE A 203 -6.00 -1.15 -8.93
N ILE A 204 -6.62 -2.14 -8.29
CA ILE A 204 -6.96 -2.10 -6.87
C ILE A 204 -5.68 -2.09 -6.03
N LYS A 205 -4.69 -2.93 -6.37
CA LYS A 205 -3.41 -2.95 -5.65
C LYS A 205 -2.68 -1.61 -5.72
N ALA A 206 -2.67 -0.98 -6.90
CA ALA A 206 -2.09 0.35 -7.09
C ALA A 206 -2.81 1.42 -6.27
N ALA A 207 -4.15 1.41 -6.26
CA ALA A 207 -4.94 2.32 -5.44
C ALA A 207 -4.66 2.13 -3.94
N LEU A 208 -4.56 0.89 -3.48
CA LEU A 208 -4.21 0.55 -2.09
C LEU A 208 -2.79 1.00 -1.73
N ALA A 209 -1.80 0.77 -2.60
CA ALA A 209 -0.43 1.23 -2.39
C ALA A 209 -0.38 2.75 -2.20
N LEU A 210 -1.04 3.51 -3.08
CA LEU A 210 -1.13 4.97 -2.98
C LEU A 210 -1.90 5.42 -1.73
N SER A 211 -2.96 4.70 -1.35
CA SER A 211 -3.74 4.99 -0.15
C SER A 211 -2.89 4.90 1.12
N HIS A 212 -2.06 3.86 1.25
CA HIS A 212 -1.21 3.62 2.41
C HIS A 212 0.10 4.44 2.40
N ALA A 213 0.52 4.96 1.25
CA ALA A 213 1.75 5.74 1.14
C ALA A 213 1.67 7.10 1.85
N ASN A 214 2.74 7.50 2.52
CA ASN A 214 2.95 8.87 3.00
C ASN A 214 3.75 9.69 1.99
N LYS A 215 4.73 9.05 1.34
CA LYS A 215 5.65 9.66 0.36
C LYS A 215 5.59 8.90 -0.96
N VAL A 216 5.26 9.60 -2.03
CA VAL A 216 5.15 9.04 -3.39
C VAL A 216 6.13 9.71 -4.33
N ALA A 217 6.99 8.92 -4.98
CA ALA A 217 7.78 9.37 -6.12
C ALA A 217 7.02 9.05 -7.41
N ILE A 218 6.90 10.02 -8.30
CA ILE A 218 6.28 9.83 -9.62
C ILE A 218 7.32 10.15 -10.68
N VAL A 219 7.56 9.23 -11.61
CA VAL A 219 8.40 9.44 -12.78
C VAL A 219 7.56 9.39 -14.05
N THR A 220 7.90 10.22 -15.01
CA THR A 220 7.31 10.20 -16.35
C THR A 220 8.36 10.59 -17.38
N GLY A 221 8.15 10.23 -18.64
CA GLY A 221 8.93 10.72 -19.76
C GLY A 221 9.24 9.63 -20.77
N ALA A 222 8.76 9.84 -21.99
CA ALA A 222 9.08 9.09 -23.19
C ALA A 222 9.42 10.08 -24.32
N PRO A 223 10.70 10.46 -24.51
CA PRO A 223 11.02 11.44 -25.54
C PRO A 223 10.66 10.89 -26.92
N VAL A 224 9.87 11.62 -27.69
CA VAL A 224 9.48 11.21 -29.06
C VAL A 224 10.45 11.73 -30.12
N HIS A 225 11.28 12.70 -29.76
CA HIS A 225 12.27 13.31 -30.62
C HIS A 225 13.69 13.03 -30.13
N GLN A 226 14.57 12.59 -31.04
CA GLN A 226 16.01 12.45 -30.77
C GLN A 226 16.71 13.81 -30.58
N THR A 227 16.05 14.92 -30.92
CA THR A 227 16.63 16.27 -30.79
C THR A 227 16.38 16.89 -29.41
N HIS A 228 15.51 16.30 -28.58
CA HIS A 228 15.00 16.91 -27.33
C HIS A 228 14.41 18.32 -27.51
N GLU A 229 14.07 18.71 -28.74
CA GLU A 229 13.39 19.96 -29.01
C GLU A 229 11.93 19.85 -28.60
N GLN A 230 11.42 20.90 -27.95
CA GLN A 230 10.01 21.01 -27.58
C GLN A 230 9.17 21.46 -28.81
N PRO A 231 7.89 21.05 -28.90
CA PRO A 231 7.16 20.22 -27.96
C PRO A 231 7.52 18.73 -28.07
N ASP A 232 7.70 18.08 -26.93
CA ASP A 232 7.90 16.64 -26.81
C ASP A 232 6.56 15.94 -26.48
N GLU A 233 6.60 14.65 -26.15
CA GLU A 233 5.43 13.86 -25.73
C GLU A 233 4.61 14.59 -24.65
N THR A 234 3.29 14.58 -24.83
CA THR A 234 2.35 15.19 -23.89
C THR A 234 1.71 14.19 -22.95
N ASP A 235 1.77 12.90 -23.28
CA ASP A 235 1.30 11.83 -22.41
C ASP A 235 2.21 11.68 -21.17
N GLY A 236 1.62 11.22 -20.07
CA GLY A 236 2.27 11.09 -18.76
C GLY A 236 2.19 12.36 -17.90
N LEU A 237 2.71 13.51 -18.36
CA LEU A 237 2.85 14.70 -17.51
C LEU A 237 1.50 15.26 -16.98
N PRO A 238 0.41 15.36 -17.76
CA PRO A 238 -0.91 15.71 -17.22
C PRO A 238 -1.39 14.73 -16.14
N GLY A 239 -1.08 13.43 -16.31
CA GLY A 239 -1.32 12.38 -15.32
C GLY A 239 -0.53 12.62 -14.03
N VAL A 240 0.75 12.96 -14.14
CA VAL A 240 1.61 13.34 -12.99
C VAL A 240 1.02 14.51 -12.22
N ILE A 241 0.58 15.58 -12.90
CA ILE A 241 0.00 16.75 -12.25
C ILE A 241 -1.33 16.40 -11.57
N SER A 242 -2.18 15.60 -12.21
CA SER A 242 -3.47 15.15 -11.65
C SER A 242 -3.26 14.29 -10.40
N LEU A 243 -2.33 13.35 -10.46
CA LEU A 243 -1.94 12.50 -9.32
C LEU A 243 -1.34 13.33 -8.19
N ALA A 244 -0.44 14.27 -8.51
CA ALA A 244 0.17 15.13 -7.51
C ALA A 244 -0.89 15.99 -6.78
N ALA A 245 -1.87 16.53 -7.50
CA ALA A 245 -2.98 17.28 -6.90
C ALA A 245 -3.82 16.40 -5.96
N ALA A 246 -4.20 15.20 -6.42
CA ALA A 246 -4.98 14.25 -5.62
C ALA A 246 -4.22 13.82 -4.34
N LEU A 247 -2.94 13.43 -4.48
CA LEU A 247 -2.11 12.98 -3.36
C LEU A 247 -1.85 14.11 -2.35
N GLN A 248 -1.62 15.36 -2.80
CA GLN A 248 -1.52 16.52 -1.92
C GLN A 248 -2.82 16.78 -1.15
N SER A 249 -3.98 16.59 -1.79
CA SER A 249 -5.28 16.74 -1.12
C SER A 249 -5.48 15.73 0.01
N LEU A 250 -4.85 14.56 -0.10
CA LEU A 250 -4.80 13.51 0.91
C LEU A 250 -3.67 13.70 1.94
N GLY A 251 -2.95 14.83 1.90
CA GLY A 251 -1.87 15.15 2.83
C GLY A 251 -0.56 14.41 2.57
N LYS A 252 -0.40 13.78 1.39
CA LYS A 252 0.79 13.01 1.04
C LYS A 252 1.90 13.91 0.51
N THR A 253 3.14 13.50 0.74
CA THR A 253 4.33 14.14 0.15
C THR A 253 4.60 13.55 -1.22
N VAL A 254 4.71 14.40 -2.24
CA VAL A 254 4.98 13.96 -3.61
C VAL A 254 6.34 14.48 -4.05
N GLY A 255 7.11 13.64 -4.74
CA GLY A 255 8.31 14.03 -5.48
C GLY A 255 8.13 13.64 -6.95
N VAL A 256 8.45 14.55 -7.87
CA VAL A 256 8.43 14.26 -9.31
C VAL A 256 9.87 14.01 -9.77
N LEU A 257 10.16 12.78 -10.17
CA LEU A 257 11.43 12.42 -10.76
C LEU A 257 11.42 12.82 -12.24
N ALA A 258 12.39 13.62 -12.67
CA ALA A 258 12.47 14.09 -14.04
C ALA A 258 13.87 13.88 -14.62
N ASP A 259 13.90 13.41 -15.87
CA ASP A 259 15.10 13.23 -16.66
C ASP A 259 15.82 14.55 -16.91
N SER A 260 17.13 14.46 -17.09
CA SER A 260 17.98 15.62 -17.38
C SER A 260 17.46 16.48 -18.56
N TYR A 261 16.84 15.85 -19.57
CA TYR A 261 16.28 16.56 -20.73
C TYR A 261 14.98 17.31 -20.43
N SER A 262 14.13 16.80 -19.52
CA SER A 262 12.80 17.34 -19.21
C SER A 262 12.73 18.09 -17.88
N PHE A 263 13.81 18.08 -17.10
CA PHE A 263 13.85 18.64 -15.74
C PHE A 263 13.36 20.09 -15.67
N SER A 264 13.95 20.99 -16.47
CA SER A 264 13.58 22.42 -16.47
C SER A 264 12.15 22.65 -16.94
N ALA A 265 11.70 21.91 -17.95
CA ALA A 265 10.32 21.99 -18.45
C ALA A 265 9.32 21.55 -17.37
N THR A 266 9.60 20.43 -16.70
CA THR A 266 8.80 19.88 -15.60
C THR A 266 8.70 20.87 -14.44
N GLN A 267 9.82 21.49 -14.04
CA GLN A 267 9.84 22.53 -13.01
C GLN A 267 8.99 23.75 -13.37
N ASN A 268 9.09 24.22 -14.62
CA ASN A 268 8.32 25.37 -15.09
C ASN A 268 6.82 25.06 -15.14
N ILE A 269 6.44 23.87 -15.60
CA ILE A 269 5.04 23.42 -15.67
C ILE A 269 4.45 23.30 -14.26
N ILE A 270 5.14 22.63 -13.33
CA ILE A 270 4.69 22.52 -11.93
C ILE A 270 4.53 23.91 -11.31
N SER A 271 5.51 24.79 -11.51
CA SER A 271 5.42 26.18 -11.01
C SER A 271 4.19 26.89 -11.58
N LYS A 272 3.92 26.71 -12.88
CA LYS A 272 2.74 27.29 -13.52
C LYS A 272 1.43 26.71 -12.96
N CYS A 273 1.37 25.41 -12.72
CA CYS A 273 0.22 24.75 -12.10
C CYS A 273 -0.07 25.27 -10.69
N VAL A 274 0.96 25.66 -9.93
CA VAL A 274 0.78 26.33 -8.63
C VAL A 274 0.23 27.75 -8.83
N GLU A 275 0.80 28.52 -9.76
CA GLU A 275 0.32 29.89 -10.05
C GLU A 275 -1.16 29.92 -10.50
N THR A 276 -1.59 28.92 -11.28
CA THR A 276 -2.97 28.83 -11.75
C THR A 276 -3.92 28.20 -10.72
N GLY A 277 -3.42 27.73 -9.59
CA GLY A 277 -4.21 27.09 -8.53
C GLY A 277 -4.61 25.64 -8.81
N LEU A 278 -4.03 25.01 -9.84
CA LEU A 278 -4.24 23.59 -10.12
C LEU A 278 -3.54 22.69 -9.07
N LEU A 279 -2.37 23.12 -8.60
CA LEU A 279 -1.67 22.52 -7.47
C LEU A 279 -1.76 23.43 -6.24
N LYS A 280 -2.04 22.85 -5.08
CA LYS A 280 -2.13 23.59 -3.81
C LYS A 280 -0.79 24.17 -3.38
N SER A 281 0.28 23.43 -3.61
CA SER A 281 1.66 23.81 -3.29
C SER A 281 2.64 23.22 -4.29
N THR A 282 3.83 23.81 -4.39
CA THR A 282 4.89 23.26 -5.25
C THR A 282 5.25 21.82 -4.85
N VAL A 283 5.63 21.04 -5.85
CA VAL A 283 6.09 19.65 -5.71
C VAL A 283 7.58 19.64 -6.01
N THR A 284 8.36 18.91 -5.22
CA THR A 284 9.80 18.83 -5.46
C THR A 284 10.07 18.07 -6.74
N VAL A 285 10.72 18.73 -7.70
CA VAL A 285 11.27 18.08 -8.89
C VAL A 285 12.68 17.60 -8.57
N ILE A 286 12.93 16.32 -8.77
CA ILE A 286 14.15 15.62 -8.39
C ILE A 286 14.79 15.06 -9.67
N PRO A 287 16.07 15.34 -9.91
CA PRO A 287 16.74 14.75 -11.07
C PRO A 287 16.84 13.23 -10.91
N THR A 288 16.53 12.51 -11.98
CA THR A 288 16.72 11.04 -12.03
C THR A 288 18.19 10.66 -12.11
N ILE A 289 19.03 11.50 -12.73
CA ILE A 289 20.48 11.27 -12.75
C ILE A 289 21.02 11.20 -11.31
N ASP A 290 21.79 10.15 -11.04
CA ASP A 290 22.35 9.83 -9.72
C ASP A 290 21.33 9.68 -8.57
N PHE A 291 20.04 9.49 -8.89
CA PHE A 291 19.03 9.27 -7.88
C PHE A 291 19.38 8.02 -7.04
N LYS A 292 19.21 8.15 -5.72
CA LYS A 292 19.41 7.05 -4.76
C LYS A 292 18.08 6.73 -4.11
N LEU A 293 17.70 5.46 -4.16
CA LEU A 293 16.47 4.91 -3.57
C LEU A 293 16.40 5.17 -2.05
N LEU A 294 17.50 4.93 -1.36
CA LEU A 294 17.63 5.04 0.08
C LEU A 294 18.26 6.38 0.48
N ASP A 295 17.94 6.85 1.69
CA ASP A 295 18.61 7.95 2.35
C ASP A 295 19.93 7.51 3.00
N LYS A 296 20.57 8.43 3.73
CA LYS A 296 21.87 8.17 4.39
C LYS A 296 21.80 7.13 5.51
N ASN A 297 20.61 6.83 6.00
CA ASN A 297 20.34 5.85 7.06
C ASN A 297 19.81 4.53 6.49
N SER A 298 19.97 4.30 5.18
CA SER A 298 19.44 3.12 4.48
C SER A 298 17.92 2.98 4.57
N THR A 299 17.19 4.09 4.76
CA THR A 299 15.72 4.10 4.79
C THR A 299 15.19 4.53 3.43
N PRO A 300 14.11 3.90 2.91
CA PRO A 300 13.46 4.35 1.69
C PRO A 300 13.08 5.84 1.74
N LYS A 301 13.44 6.58 0.68
CA LYS A 301 13.04 7.99 0.57
C LYS A 301 11.54 8.15 0.31
N PHE A 302 10.95 7.18 -0.38
CA PHE A 302 9.54 7.12 -0.75
C PHE A 302 8.98 5.73 -0.46
N ASP A 303 7.71 5.67 -0.11
CA ASP A 303 6.99 4.42 0.16
C ASP A 303 6.49 3.80 -1.15
N VAL A 304 6.14 4.65 -2.12
CA VAL A 304 5.69 4.24 -3.45
C VAL A 304 6.52 4.90 -4.54
N PHE A 305 6.92 4.12 -5.54
CA PHE A 305 7.47 4.61 -6.81
C PHE A 305 6.48 4.31 -7.92
N LEU A 306 5.95 5.38 -8.51
CA LEU A 306 4.98 5.30 -9.59
C LEU A 306 5.63 5.74 -10.90
N SER A 307 5.59 4.85 -11.89
CA SER A 307 5.93 5.15 -13.28
C SER A 307 4.66 5.44 -14.07
N THR A 308 4.64 6.51 -14.86
CA THR A 308 3.58 6.77 -15.83
C THR A 308 4.19 7.21 -17.15
N GLU A 309 3.94 6.46 -18.22
CA GLU A 309 4.49 6.74 -19.55
C GLU A 309 6.01 6.95 -19.52
N ARG A 310 6.71 6.02 -18.85
CA ARG A 310 8.16 6.06 -18.71
C ARG A 310 8.77 4.84 -19.38
N LEU A 311 9.57 5.06 -20.42
CA LEU A 311 10.29 4.00 -21.13
C LEU A 311 11.16 3.17 -20.19
N GLY A 312 11.19 1.86 -20.43
CA GLY A 312 12.06 0.92 -19.73
C GLY A 312 12.94 0.13 -20.70
N LYS A 313 13.99 -0.49 -20.16
CA LYS A 313 14.93 -1.29 -20.95
C LYS A 313 14.25 -2.56 -21.48
N ALA A 314 14.52 -2.88 -22.74
CA ALA A 314 14.24 -4.17 -23.34
C ALA A 314 15.33 -5.20 -22.99
N ARG A 315 15.20 -6.42 -23.52
CA ARG A 315 16.11 -7.54 -23.23
C ARG A 315 17.58 -7.30 -23.61
N ASP A 316 17.83 -6.44 -24.60
CA ASP A 316 19.17 -6.06 -25.05
C ASP A 316 19.75 -4.86 -24.27
N GLY A 317 19.04 -4.39 -23.23
CA GLY A 317 19.47 -3.29 -22.37
C GLY A 317 19.18 -1.90 -22.95
N LYS A 318 18.43 -1.80 -24.05
CA LYS A 318 18.11 -0.54 -24.72
C LYS A 318 16.67 -0.12 -24.50
N CYS A 319 16.39 1.17 -24.61
CA CYS A 319 15.04 1.72 -24.53
C CYS A 319 14.58 2.12 -25.93
N TYR A 320 13.37 1.73 -26.32
CA TYR A 320 12.87 1.89 -27.68
C TYR A 320 11.56 2.68 -27.73
N THR A 321 11.35 3.43 -28.81
CA THR A 321 9.99 3.87 -29.19
C THR A 321 9.16 2.69 -29.69
N MET A 322 7.84 2.89 -29.80
CA MET A 322 6.93 1.96 -30.48
C MET A 322 7.31 1.65 -31.95
N ARG A 323 8.15 2.50 -32.58
CA ARG A 323 8.69 2.26 -33.94
C ARG A 323 10.04 1.53 -33.93
N GLY A 324 10.51 1.09 -32.76
CA GLY A 324 11.79 0.40 -32.59
C GLY A 324 13.01 1.31 -32.76
N VAL A 325 12.86 2.63 -32.57
CA VAL A 325 13.98 3.59 -32.57
C VAL A 325 14.62 3.60 -31.19
N ASP A 326 15.94 3.46 -31.14
CA ASP A 326 16.72 3.45 -29.90
C ASP A 326 16.80 4.86 -29.29
N LEU A 327 16.38 4.98 -28.03
CA LEU A 327 16.38 6.21 -27.22
C LEU A 327 17.26 6.09 -25.98
N THR A 328 18.09 5.06 -25.88
CA THR A 328 18.88 4.79 -24.67
C THR A 328 19.78 5.96 -24.28
N SER A 329 20.34 6.70 -25.24
CA SER A 329 21.18 7.88 -24.98
C SER A 329 20.39 9.16 -24.68
N HIS A 330 19.06 9.11 -24.75
CA HIS A 330 18.15 10.24 -24.66
C HIS A 330 17.35 10.24 -23.34
N ILE A 331 17.46 9.17 -22.56
CA ILE A 331 16.76 9.03 -21.28
C ILE A 331 17.73 8.69 -20.15
N ASP A 332 17.43 9.15 -18.94
CA ASP A 332 18.23 8.79 -17.76
C ASP A 332 17.94 7.33 -17.34
N PRO A 333 18.94 6.56 -16.87
CA PRO A 333 18.79 5.12 -16.56
C PRO A 333 18.12 4.88 -15.19
N ILE A 334 16.88 5.35 -15.02
CA ILE A 334 16.09 5.23 -13.77
C ILE A 334 15.47 3.84 -13.56
N ASP A 335 15.42 3.03 -14.61
CA ASP A 335 14.84 1.69 -14.61
C ASP A 335 15.52 0.72 -13.63
N ASN A 336 16.84 0.85 -13.44
CA ASN A 336 17.57 0.08 -12.42
C ASN A 336 17.03 0.38 -11.01
N ILE A 337 16.66 1.63 -10.73
CA ILE A 337 16.07 2.03 -9.44
C ILE A 337 14.69 1.41 -9.27
N PHE A 338 13.90 1.26 -10.35
CA PHE A 338 12.60 0.57 -10.27
C PHE A 338 12.74 -0.92 -9.97
N GLN A 339 13.77 -1.56 -10.52
CA GLN A 339 14.07 -2.95 -10.18
C GLN A 339 14.47 -3.06 -8.69
N GLU A 340 15.42 -2.24 -8.23
CA GLU A 340 15.83 -2.18 -6.81
C GLU A 340 14.65 -1.88 -5.87
N ALA A 341 13.74 -0.97 -6.27
CA ALA A 341 12.55 -0.61 -5.52
C ALA A 341 11.55 -1.77 -5.44
N THR A 342 11.35 -2.50 -6.54
CA THR A 342 10.44 -3.66 -6.59
C THR A 342 10.92 -4.80 -5.70
N ASP A 343 12.23 -4.98 -5.60
CA ASP A 343 12.86 -5.99 -4.75
C ASP A 343 12.96 -5.56 -3.27
N HIS A 344 12.70 -4.28 -2.96
CA HIS A 344 12.77 -3.75 -1.61
C HIS A 344 11.49 -4.04 -0.81
N PRO A 345 11.57 -4.63 0.38
CA PRO A 345 10.38 -5.13 1.08
C PRO A 345 9.48 -4.03 1.67
N ASP A 346 9.97 -2.79 1.78
CA ASP A 346 9.21 -1.62 2.29
C ASP A 346 8.78 -0.64 1.19
N ILE A 347 9.01 -0.95 -0.08
CA ILE A 347 8.66 -0.08 -1.19
C ILE A 347 7.67 -0.80 -2.08
N VAL A 348 6.70 -0.06 -2.61
CA VAL A 348 5.78 -0.59 -3.62
C VAL A 348 5.97 0.16 -4.93
N THR A 349 6.16 -0.58 -6.02
CA THR A 349 6.26 -0.03 -7.37
C THR A 349 4.93 -0.19 -8.11
N VAL A 350 4.48 0.92 -8.70
CA VAL A 350 3.27 0.99 -9.53
C VAL A 350 3.69 1.49 -10.90
N ALA A 351 3.12 0.92 -11.95
CA ALA A 351 3.33 1.37 -13.32
C ALA A 351 2.01 1.65 -14.02
N ILE A 352 2.02 2.66 -14.88
CA ILE A 352 0.97 2.99 -15.83
C ILE A 352 1.62 3.09 -17.22
N GLY A 353 1.09 2.35 -18.19
CA GLY A 353 1.54 2.42 -19.57
C GLY A 353 0.48 1.89 -20.54
N ASP A 354 0.73 2.08 -21.84
CA ASP A 354 -0.24 1.81 -22.90
C ASP A 354 0.33 1.03 -24.10
N GLY A 355 1.66 0.94 -24.22
CA GLY A 355 2.36 0.47 -25.41
C GLY A 355 3.15 -0.83 -25.26
N GLY A 356 3.65 -1.16 -24.07
CA GLY A 356 4.47 -2.36 -23.80
C GLY A 356 5.98 -2.11 -23.69
N ASN A 357 6.44 -0.89 -23.98
CA ASN A 357 7.85 -0.47 -23.88
C ASN A 357 8.16 0.37 -22.62
N GLU A 358 7.18 0.54 -21.74
CA GLU A 358 7.24 1.30 -20.50
C GLU A 358 7.60 0.42 -19.30
N ILE A 359 8.19 1.02 -18.26
CA ILE A 359 8.44 0.37 -16.97
C ILE A 359 7.14 -0.26 -16.45
N GLY A 360 7.22 -1.50 -15.98
CA GLY A 360 6.09 -2.28 -15.48
C GLY A 360 5.52 -3.26 -16.50
N MET A 361 5.69 -3.00 -17.80
CA MET A 361 5.24 -3.92 -18.87
C MET A 361 5.98 -5.26 -18.86
N GLY A 362 7.08 -5.37 -18.11
CA GLY A 362 7.72 -6.65 -17.79
C GLY A 362 6.79 -7.64 -17.09
N ASN A 363 5.71 -7.18 -16.44
CA ASN A 363 4.69 -8.03 -15.82
C ASN A 363 3.91 -8.85 -16.87
N VAL A 364 3.80 -8.33 -18.10
CA VAL A 364 3.05 -8.91 -19.22
C VAL A 364 3.92 -9.08 -20.47
N ILE A 365 5.23 -9.27 -20.28
CA ILE A 365 6.22 -9.31 -21.36
C ILE A 365 5.88 -10.31 -22.47
N GLU A 366 5.31 -11.48 -22.12
CA GLU A 366 4.91 -12.49 -23.10
C GLU A 366 3.76 -12.00 -23.99
N SER A 367 2.78 -11.31 -23.39
CA SER A 367 1.67 -10.70 -24.12
C SER A 367 2.16 -9.57 -25.02
N VAL A 368 3.09 -8.73 -24.54
CA VAL A 368 3.70 -7.67 -25.35
C VAL A 368 4.40 -8.26 -26.57
N VAL A 369 5.28 -9.24 -26.36
CA VAL A 369 6.04 -9.89 -27.44
C VAL A 369 5.12 -10.50 -28.49
N LYS A 370 4.01 -11.10 -28.06
CA LYS A 370 3.08 -11.80 -28.96
C LYS A 370 2.15 -10.86 -29.72
N ASN A 371 1.64 -9.82 -29.07
CA ASN A 371 0.48 -9.07 -29.56
C ASN A 371 0.82 -7.64 -30.01
N ILE A 372 1.94 -7.07 -29.53
CA ILE A 372 2.33 -5.70 -29.86
C ILE A 372 3.26 -5.69 -31.07
N THR A 373 3.06 -4.72 -31.96
CA THR A 373 3.92 -4.53 -33.14
C THR A 373 5.35 -4.26 -32.70
N LEU A 374 6.32 -5.01 -33.25
CA LEU A 374 7.73 -5.00 -32.82
C LEU A 374 7.95 -5.44 -31.37
N GLY A 375 6.99 -6.11 -30.73
CA GLY A 375 7.05 -6.54 -29.33
C GLY A 375 8.32 -7.30 -28.96
N GLU A 376 8.81 -8.21 -29.82
CA GLU A 376 10.07 -8.93 -29.61
C GLU A 376 11.28 -8.01 -29.35
N LYS A 377 11.28 -6.82 -29.97
CA LYS A 377 12.36 -5.84 -29.86
C LYS A 377 12.12 -4.83 -28.74
N ILE A 378 10.91 -4.31 -28.62
CA ILE A 378 10.64 -3.13 -27.77
C ILE A 378 10.17 -3.47 -26.37
N ALA A 379 9.75 -4.73 -26.12
CA ALA A 379 9.13 -5.11 -24.85
C ALA A 379 10.05 -4.80 -23.66
N CYS A 380 9.57 -3.94 -22.77
CA CYS A 380 10.27 -3.62 -21.53
C CYS A 380 10.34 -4.85 -20.63
N CYS A 381 11.49 -5.09 -20.00
CA CYS A 381 11.71 -6.21 -19.10
C CYS A 381 11.53 -5.87 -17.62
N ILE A 382 11.35 -4.59 -17.29
CA ILE A 382 11.25 -4.10 -15.92
C ILE A 382 9.86 -4.38 -15.37
N LYS A 383 9.81 -5.10 -14.24
CA LYS A 383 8.58 -5.46 -13.53
C LYS A 383 8.28 -4.44 -12.43
N THR A 384 7.02 -4.42 -12.01
CA THR A 384 6.54 -3.65 -10.86
C THR A 384 5.58 -4.49 -10.01
N ASN A 385 5.30 -4.07 -8.77
CA ASN A 385 4.33 -4.78 -7.92
C ASN A 385 2.90 -4.70 -8.47
N ALA A 386 2.54 -3.60 -9.13
CA ALA A 386 1.29 -3.44 -9.85
C ALA A 386 1.50 -2.76 -11.21
N LEU A 387 0.81 -3.25 -12.24
CA LEU A 387 0.73 -2.64 -13.57
C LEU A 387 -0.71 -2.25 -13.91
N ILE A 388 -0.91 -1.00 -14.28
CA ILE A 388 -2.15 -0.48 -14.86
C ILE A 388 -1.91 -0.30 -16.35
N ALA A 389 -2.58 -1.09 -17.17
CA ALA A 389 -2.67 -0.84 -18.60
C ALA A 389 -3.81 0.16 -18.86
N ALA A 390 -3.50 1.32 -19.44
CA ALA A 390 -4.43 2.43 -19.64
C ALA A 390 -4.50 2.86 -21.10
N GLY A 391 -5.64 3.38 -21.58
CA GLY A 391 -5.90 3.63 -23.01
C GLY A 391 -6.60 4.90 -23.43
#